data_AF-A0A4Y2M385-F1
#
_entry.id   AF-A0A4Y2M385-F1
#
_cell.length_a   1.000
_cell.length_b   1.000
_cell.length_c   1.000
_cell.angle_alpha   90.00
_cell.angle_beta   90.00
_cell.angle_gamma   90.00
#
_symmetry.space_group_name_H-M   'P 1'
#
loop_
_entity.id
_entity.type
_entity.pdbx_description
1 polymer ?
#
loop_
_entity_poly.entity_id
_entity_poly.type
_entity_poly.pdbx_seq_one_letter_code
_entity_poly.pdbx_strand_id
1 'polypeptide(L)'
;MALQLYACPFECLALNLANAHFKGNCYLLNLDGKFFSIIGMREIKTLSRRLDLEVAKMSNDLANNKEHGQHDSVTDHASKVFEESSVCAVSAVLSTDNKPRKIFRSLVFLLFTVAFLYQCIAFLCYALQYPTVVDTEILRDKTFVSPAYTFCNFNPIKRSKFCEEYPNNCTKPDEEFYDEHPRFCGTPDTLILKEDDFDTENLYEFFHLNHDAEDMVDFGSDDEDKPVGPLPRLNPHEMESLIGACFTINDRVNSPLDPYMLRRNPLGNGMGVWQRFDPEESEVIYPIEKAGIMFQLHSPFEPVNPFETGYFMRPGYLYRITVKMTQEEKSYDCLNYTEVWMKNNKTGYRSRAACKYKCAGDIVVKCVNCTEPFILYPYPNKNFCGNYGDVSRLSGICEHPEDIVKECFKECKEECV
;
A
#
# COMPACT_ATOMS: atom_id res chain seq x y z
N MET A 1 5.97 -61.75 -5.29
CA MET A 1 5.91 -61.59 -3.81
C MET A 1 5.63 -60.11 -3.58
N ALA A 2 4.39 -59.79 -3.25
CA ALA A 2 3.87 -58.42 -3.23
C ALA A 2 4.25 -57.70 -1.93
N LEU A 3 4.75 -56.46 -2.04
CA LEU A 3 4.90 -55.54 -0.92
C LEU A 3 3.64 -54.68 -0.84
N GLN A 4 2.83 -54.90 0.19
CA GLN A 4 1.72 -54.02 0.56
C GLN A 4 2.26 -52.91 1.46
N LEU A 5 2.24 -51.67 0.97
CA LEU A 5 2.37 -50.46 1.79
C LEU A 5 1.00 -50.11 2.35
N TYR A 6 0.88 -50.03 3.67
CA TYR A 6 -0.26 -49.39 4.32
C TYR A 6 0.03 -47.89 4.45
N ALA A 7 -0.71 -47.08 3.70
CA ALA A 7 -0.80 -45.65 3.91
C ALA A 7 -1.99 -45.36 4.84
N CYS A 8 -1.76 -44.63 5.93
CA CYS A 8 -2.82 -44.02 6.71
C CYS A 8 -3.22 -42.70 6.03
N PRO A 9 -4.49 -42.48 5.67
CA PRO A 9 -4.94 -41.16 5.22
C PRO A 9 -5.25 -40.31 6.46
N PHE A 10 -4.54 -39.19 6.61
CA PHE A 10 -5.04 -38.07 7.41
C PHE A 10 -5.92 -37.22 6.49
N GLU A 11 -7.24 -37.25 6.72
CA GLU A 11 -8.17 -36.31 6.13
C GLU A 11 -8.01 -34.94 6.82
N CYS A 12 -7.46 -33.95 6.11
CA CYS A 12 -7.62 -32.55 6.50
C CYS A 12 -8.97 -32.05 5.98
N LEU A 13 -9.84 -31.65 6.92
CA LEU A 13 -11.06 -30.90 6.66
C LEU A 13 -10.72 -29.59 5.92
N ALA A 14 -11.25 -29.45 4.71
CA ALA A 14 -11.27 -28.18 3.99
C ALA A 14 -12.33 -27.27 4.60
N LEU A 15 -11.92 -26.12 5.14
CA LEU A 15 -12.84 -25.03 5.47
C LEU A 15 -12.84 -24.04 4.30
N ASN A 16 -14.02 -23.90 3.71
CA ASN A 16 -14.35 -23.05 2.59
C ASN A 16 -14.59 -21.62 3.12
N LEU A 17 -13.96 -20.59 2.54
CA LEU A 17 -14.42 -19.21 2.74
C LEU A 17 -14.36 -18.43 1.43
N ALA A 18 -15.53 -17.98 1.03
CA ALA A 18 -15.78 -17.08 -0.07
C ALA A 18 -15.79 -15.64 0.45
N ASN A 19 -15.03 -14.76 -0.20
CA ASN A 19 -15.38 -13.38 -0.60
C ASN A 19 -14.10 -12.59 -0.87
N ALA A 20 -13.92 -12.14 -2.11
CA ALA A 20 -12.76 -11.39 -2.61
C ALA A 20 -13.19 -9.98 -3.07
N HIS A 21 -12.33 -8.96 -2.96
CA HIS A 21 -12.63 -7.63 -3.52
C HIS A 21 -11.41 -6.69 -3.69
N PHE A 22 -11.09 -6.35 -4.96
CA PHE A 22 -9.89 -5.82 -5.65
C PHE A 22 -9.21 -4.46 -5.30
N LYS A 23 -7.93 -4.36 -5.74
CA LYS A 23 -7.23 -3.14 -6.22
C LYS A 23 -6.16 -3.46 -7.25
N GLY A 24 -5.37 -2.51 -7.81
CA GLY A 24 -4.10 -2.83 -8.50
C GLY A 24 -3.35 -1.81 -9.31
N ASN A 25 -2.16 -2.24 -9.74
CA ASN A 25 -1.12 -1.54 -10.47
C ASN A 25 -0.97 -2.08 -11.90
N CYS A 26 -0.95 -1.16 -12.86
CA CYS A 26 -0.69 -1.44 -14.27
C CYS A 26 0.83 -1.57 -14.53
N TYR A 27 1.24 -2.62 -15.25
CA TYR A 27 2.61 -2.79 -15.74
C TYR A 27 2.63 -2.87 -17.27
N LEU A 28 3.50 -2.07 -17.89
CA LEU A 28 4.02 -2.29 -19.23
C LEU A 28 5.18 -3.28 -19.13
N LEU A 29 5.05 -4.45 -19.74
CA LEU A 29 6.06 -5.50 -19.73
C LEU A 29 7.10 -5.25 -20.83
N ASN A 30 8.38 -5.21 -20.44
CA ASN A 30 9.49 -5.56 -21.33
C ASN A 30 10.08 -6.91 -20.87
N LEU A 31 10.43 -7.72 -21.86
CA LEU A 31 10.99 -9.06 -21.74
C LEU A 31 12.38 -8.97 -21.11
N ASP A 32 12.52 -9.41 -19.86
CA ASP A 32 13.69 -10.16 -19.37
C ASP A 32 13.45 -10.59 -17.92
N GLY A 33 12.74 -11.71 -17.78
CA GLY A 33 12.41 -12.30 -16.49
C GLY A 33 13.63 -12.89 -15.80
N LYS A 34 14.00 -12.33 -14.64
CA LYS A 34 14.78 -13.00 -13.58
C LYS A 34 14.39 -12.44 -12.21
N PHE A 35 13.94 -13.32 -11.31
CA PHE A 35 13.84 -13.04 -9.87
C PHE A 35 14.91 -13.84 -9.10
N PHE A 36 15.46 -13.23 -8.06
CA PHE A 36 16.46 -13.81 -7.15
C PHE A 36 15.84 -14.22 -5.79
N SER A 37 16.55 -15.13 -5.12
CA SER A 37 16.21 -15.93 -3.93
C SER A 37 15.96 -15.16 -2.62
N ILE A 38 15.16 -15.80 -1.75
CA ILE A 38 14.96 -15.56 -0.30
C ILE A 38 16.20 -15.98 0.49
N ILE A 39 16.63 -15.21 1.51
CA ILE A 39 17.13 -15.66 2.85
C ILE A 39 17.01 -14.50 3.87
N GLY A 40 16.50 -14.80 5.09
CA GLY A 40 16.84 -14.02 6.29
C GLY A 40 15.84 -14.13 7.46
N MET A 41 15.94 -15.18 8.28
CA MET A 41 15.27 -15.24 9.59
C MET A 41 16.11 -14.53 10.68
N ARG A 42 15.41 -13.84 11.59
CA ARG A 42 15.98 -13.27 12.83
C ARG A 42 15.25 -13.86 14.05
N GLU A 43 16.04 -14.17 15.07
CA GLU A 43 15.68 -14.87 16.31
C GLU A 43 14.54 -14.21 17.11
N ILE A 44 13.67 -15.04 17.71
CA ILE A 44 12.94 -14.68 18.94
C ILE A 44 13.17 -15.79 19.97
N LYS A 45 14.04 -15.48 20.94
CA LYS A 45 14.09 -16.16 22.25
C LYS A 45 12.94 -15.63 23.09
N THR A 46 12.02 -16.48 23.54
CA THR A 46 11.45 -16.49 24.91
C THR A 46 10.26 -17.45 25.01
N LEU A 47 10.52 -18.69 25.41
CA LEU A 47 9.49 -19.59 25.97
C LEU A 47 10.11 -20.61 26.94
N SER A 48 11.10 -20.15 27.72
CA SER A 48 11.82 -20.99 28.69
C SER A 48 11.21 -21.02 30.09
N ARG A 49 10.17 -20.22 30.40
CA ARG A 49 9.67 -20.11 31.79
C ARG A 49 8.44 -20.93 32.13
N ARG A 50 7.73 -21.51 31.15
CA ARG A 50 6.52 -22.31 31.41
C ARG A 50 6.78 -23.80 31.59
N LEU A 51 7.89 -24.32 31.04
CA LEU A 51 8.27 -25.73 31.18
C LEU A 51 8.88 -26.05 32.56
N ASP A 52 9.60 -25.09 33.18
CA ASP A 52 10.23 -25.33 34.49
C ASP A 52 9.21 -25.49 35.63
N LEU A 53 8.02 -24.89 35.49
CA LEU A 53 6.98 -24.92 36.52
C LEU A 53 6.14 -26.20 36.52
N GLU A 54 5.98 -26.87 35.36
CA GLU A 54 5.28 -28.16 35.30
C GLU A 54 6.19 -29.34 35.67
N VAL A 55 7.49 -29.27 35.33
CA VAL A 55 8.48 -30.28 35.73
C VAL A 55 8.67 -30.29 37.26
N ALA A 56 8.59 -29.13 37.93
CA ALA A 56 8.67 -29.04 39.39
C ALA A 56 7.43 -29.63 40.10
N LYS A 57 6.24 -29.56 39.48
CA LYS A 57 5.01 -30.17 40.02
C LYS A 57 5.03 -31.69 39.91
N MET A 58 5.48 -32.23 38.77
CA MET A 58 5.59 -33.68 38.58
C MET A 58 6.65 -34.34 39.49
N SER A 59 7.68 -33.60 39.90
CA SER A 59 8.70 -34.13 40.82
C SER A 59 8.23 -34.27 42.28
N ASN A 60 7.25 -33.48 42.72
CA ASN A 60 6.73 -33.54 44.09
C ASN A 60 5.68 -34.65 44.28
N ASP A 61 4.91 -34.97 43.24
CA ASP A 61 3.91 -36.04 43.32
C ASP A 61 4.56 -37.44 43.36
N LEU A 62 5.80 -37.59 42.87
CA LEU A 62 6.58 -38.84 42.98
C LEU A 62 7.23 -39.04 44.37
N ALA A 63 7.35 -38.01 45.20
CA ALA A 63 8.00 -38.12 46.50
C ALA A 63 7.09 -38.62 47.63
N ASN A 64 5.76 -38.56 47.45
CA ASN A 64 4.78 -38.83 48.51
C ASN A 64 4.13 -40.23 48.49
N ASN A 65 4.46 -41.10 47.52
CA ASN A 65 3.88 -42.45 47.44
C ASN A 65 4.91 -43.54 47.75
N LYS A 66 5.38 -43.57 49.01
CA LYS A 66 6.20 -44.67 49.53
C LYS A 66 5.74 -45.08 50.93
N GLU A 67 4.57 -45.72 51.02
CA GLU A 67 4.33 -46.71 52.06
C GLU A 67 3.46 -47.86 51.54
N HIS A 68 3.86 -49.07 51.96
CA HIS A 68 3.20 -50.38 51.83
C HIS A 68 3.30 -51.13 50.50
N GLY A 69 4.10 -52.22 50.53
CA GLY A 69 3.92 -53.39 49.68
C GLY A 69 5.20 -53.91 49.03
N GLN A 70 5.72 -55.02 49.58
CA GLN A 70 6.41 -56.11 48.88
C GLN A 70 7.44 -55.71 47.79
N HIS A 71 8.73 -55.87 48.11
CA HIS A 71 9.85 -55.70 47.18
C HIS A 71 9.85 -56.77 46.06
N ASP A 72 8.91 -56.68 45.13
CA ASP A 72 9.26 -56.97 43.74
C ASP A 72 10.17 -55.82 43.28
N SER A 73 11.33 -56.17 42.74
CA SER A 73 12.29 -55.14 42.33
C SER A 73 11.62 -54.21 41.33
N VAL A 74 11.76 -52.89 41.50
CA VAL A 74 11.23 -51.86 40.57
C VAL A 74 11.62 -52.17 39.11
N THR A 75 12.75 -52.87 38.91
CA THR A 75 13.21 -53.38 37.61
C THR A 75 12.27 -54.38 36.96
N ASP A 76 11.65 -55.27 37.74
CA ASP A 76 10.81 -56.36 37.26
C ASP A 76 9.45 -55.82 36.85
N HIS A 77 8.94 -54.84 37.62
CA HIS A 77 7.75 -54.10 37.25
C HIS A 77 7.95 -53.28 35.97
N ALA A 78 9.06 -52.53 35.86
CA ALA A 78 9.36 -51.77 34.67
C ALA A 78 9.53 -52.67 33.42
N SER A 79 10.22 -53.81 33.56
CA SER A 79 10.40 -54.76 32.46
C SER A 79 9.07 -55.29 31.94
N LYS A 80 8.14 -55.63 32.84
CA LYS A 80 6.81 -56.13 32.48
C LYS A 80 5.97 -55.07 31.77
N VAL A 81 5.97 -53.84 32.27
CA VAL A 81 5.22 -52.71 31.66
C VAL A 81 5.74 -52.38 30.26
N PHE A 82 7.06 -52.41 30.05
CA PHE A 82 7.64 -52.11 28.74
C PHE A 82 7.58 -53.30 27.76
N GLU A 83 7.48 -54.53 28.24
CA GLU A 83 7.21 -55.72 27.41
C GLU A 83 5.79 -55.69 26.84
N GLU A 84 4.83 -55.17 27.61
CA GLU A 84 3.45 -54.92 27.20
C GLU A 84 3.25 -53.57 26.46
N SER A 85 4.34 -52.84 26.17
CA SER A 85 4.26 -51.53 25.50
C SER A 85 3.74 -51.62 24.07
N SER A 86 2.92 -50.63 23.68
CA SER A 86 2.48 -50.42 22.30
C SER A 86 3.64 -50.04 21.35
N VAL A 87 4.80 -49.68 21.88
CA VAL A 87 6.01 -49.40 21.08
C VAL A 87 6.71 -50.74 20.78
N CYS A 88 6.41 -51.34 19.62
CA CYS A 88 6.96 -52.64 19.21
C CYS A 88 8.49 -52.75 19.29
N ALA A 89 9.20 -51.63 19.11
CA ALA A 89 10.66 -51.61 19.22
C ALA A 89 11.16 -51.79 20.66
N VAL A 90 10.43 -51.27 21.66
CA VAL A 90 10.76 -51.39 23.08
C VAL A 90 10.52 -52.82 23.57
N SER A 91 9.37 -53.40 23.24
CA SER A 91 9.05 -54.79 23.58
C SER A 91 9.99 -55.79 22.87
N ALA A 92 10.38 -55.53 21.61
CA ALA A 92 11.36 -56.35 20.88
C ALA A 92 12.79 -56.27 21.43
N VAL A 93 13.19 -55.14 22.04
CA VAL A 93 14.48 -55.01 22.72
C VAL A 93 14.50 -55.77 24.04
N LEU A 94 13.39 -55.73 24.80
CA LEU A 94 13.28 -56.37 26.10
C LEU A 94 13.18 -57.90 26.02
N SER A 95 12.39 -58.41 25.08
CA SER A 95 12.22 -59.86 24.81
C SER A 95 13.45 -60.56 24.19
N THR A 96 14.56 -59.84 23.97
CA THR A 96 15.78 -60.43 23.41
C THR A 96 16.74 -60.87 24.51
N ASP A 97 16.96 -62.18 24.66
CA ASP A 97 17.90 -62.74 25.66
C ASP A 97 19.38 -62.60 25.28
N ASN A 98 19.68 -62.55 23.98
CA ASN A 98 21.05 -62.52 23.48
C ASN A 98 21.67 -61.11 23.64
N LYS A 99 22.64 -60.96 24.55
CA LYS A 99 23.30 -59.67 24.92
C LYS A 99 23.78 -58.83 23.72
N PRO A 100 24.61 -59.32 22.78
CA PRO A 100 25.01 -58.55 21.60
C PRO A 100 23.84 -58.12 20.72
N ARG A 101 22.82 -58.98 20.56
CA ARG A 101 21.62 -58.66 19.76
C ARG A 101 20.75 -57.61 20.44
N LYS A 102 20.66 -57.65 21.78
CA LYS A 102 19.98 -56.65 22.61
C LYS A 102 20.65 -55.28 22.52
N ILE A 103 21.99 -55.23 22.58
CA ILE A 103 22.77 -54.00 22.40
C ILE A 103 22.55 -53.42 21.00
N PHE A 104 22.64 -54.23 19.95
CA PHE A 104 22.41 -53.77 18.58
C PHE A 104 20.99 -53.20 18.41
N ARG A 105 19.95 -53.90 18.86
CA ARG A 105 18.55 -53.43 18.78
C ARG A 105 18.33 -52.14 19.56
N SER A 106 18.96 -51.99 20.73
CA SER A 106 18.89 -50.77 21.53
C SER A 106 19.57 -49.57 20.85
N LEU A 107 20.76 -49.75 20.26
CA LEU A 107 21.44 -48.70 19.50
C LEU A 107 20.62 -48.25 18.29
N VAL A 108 20.04 -49.21 17.56
CA VAL A 108 19.15 -48.93 16.42
C VAL A 108 17.92 -48.13 16.89
N PHE A 109 17.27 -48.56 17.98
CA PHE A 109 16.13 -47.85 18.55
C PHE A 109 16.48 -46.42 19.00
N LEU A 110 17.62 -46.23 19.65
CA LEU A 110 18.11 -44.91 20.06
C LEU A 110 18.36 -44.01 18.84
N LEU A 111 19.03 -44.52 17.81
CA LEU A 111 19.30 -43.77 16.57
C LEU A 111 18.01 -43.33 15.89
N PHE A 112 17.02 -44.22 15.76
CA PHE A 112 15.73 -43.88 15.18
C PHE A 112 14.93 -42.90 16.05
N THR A 113 14.98 -43.04 17.38
CA THR A 113 14.33 -42.09 18.30
C THR A 113 14.94 -40.70 18.16
N VAL A 114 16.27 -40.58 18.09
CA VAL A 114 16.95 -39.28 17.88
C VAL A 114 16.61 -38.70 16.52
N ALA A 115 16.62 -39.49 15.44
CA ALA A 115 16.25 -39.04 14.11
C ALA A 115 14.78 -38.57 14.04
N PHE A 116 13.87 -39.30 14.69
CA PHE A 116 12.46 -38.92 14.81
C PHE A 116 12.29 -37.61 15.59
N LEU A 117 12.93 -37.47 16.76
CA LEU A 117 12.91 -36.23 17.54
C LEU A 117 13.48 -35.06 16.74
N TYR A 118 14.57 -35.27 15.99
CA TYR A 118 15.12 -34.25 15.10
C TYR A 118 14.11 -33.82 14.02
N GLN A 119 13.45 -34.77 13.35
CA GLN A 119 12.42 -34.47 12.35
C GLN A 119 11.22 -33.73 12.96
N CYS A 120 10.75 -34.16 14.14
CA CYS A 120 9.66 -33.49 14.85
C CYS A 120 10.04 -32.07 15.26
N ILE A 121 11.24 -31.85 15.81
CA ILE A 121 11.71 -30.52 16.18
C ILE A 121 11.85 -29.65 14.93
N ALA A 122 12.44 -30.16 13.85
CA ALA A 122 12.58 -29.43 12.60
C ALA A 122 11.21 -29.04 12.00
N PHE A 123 10.25 -29.97 11.99
CA PHE A 123 8.88 -29.71 11.54
C PHE A 123 8.18 -28.69 12.44
N LEU A 124 8.31 -28.80 13.76
CA LEU A 124 7.74 -27.83 14.70
C LEU A 124 8.36 -26.45 14.53
N CYS A 125 9.69 -26.35 14.36
CA CYS A 125 10.35 -25.09 14.06
C CYS A 125 9.83 -24.47 12.77
N TYR A 126 9.61 -25.28 11.72
CA TYR A 126 9.03 -24.81 10.45
C TYR A 126 7.56 -24.38 10.61
N ALA A 127 6.73 -25.18 11.30
CA ALA A 127 5.32 -24.85 11.53
C ALA A 127 5.15 -23.59 12.38
N LEU A 128 6.01 -23.39 13.39
CA LEU A 128 6.01 -22.20 14.25
C LEU A 128 6.61 -20.96 13.59
N GLN A 129 7.22 -21.08 12.41
CA GLN A 129 7.63 -19.92 11.59
C GLN A 129 6.45 -19.31 10.80
N TYR A 130 5.28 -19.96 10.78
CA TYR A 130 4.11 -19.52 10.01
C TYR A 130 4.46 -19.16 8.57
N PRO A 131 5.00 -20.10 7.77
CA PRO A 131 5.38 -19.83 6.39
C PRO A 131 4.15 -19.43 5.59
N THR A 132 4.29 -18.40 4.76
CA THR A 132 3.18 -17.87 3.98
C THR A 132 3.41 -18.15 2.50
N VAL A 133 2.34 -18.61 1.85
CA VAL A 133 2.34 -18.95 0.43
C VAL A 133 1.52 -17.88 -0.27
N VAL A 134 2.09 -17.32 -1.34
CA VAL A 134 1.38 -16.39 -2.21
C VAL A 134 0.59 -17.21 -3.21
N ASP A 135 -0.73 -17.07 -3.20
CA ASP A 135 -1.60 -17.59 -4.24
C ASP A 135 -1.98 -16.47 -5.20
N THR A 136 -1.99 -16.77 -6.50
CA THR A 136 -2.29 -15.78 -7.54
C THR A 136 -3.50 -16.23 -8.33
N GLU A 137 -4.62 -15.54 -8.13
CA GLU A 137 -5.85 -15.81 -8.86
C GLU A 137 -6.14 -14.73 -9.91
N ILE A 138 -6.56 -15.13 -11.11
CA ILE A 138 -7.01 -14.21 -12.17
C ILE A 138 -8.53 -14.24 -12.19
N LEU A 139 -9.13 -13.33 -11.44
CA LEU A 139 -10.57 -13.16 -11.38
C LEU A 139 -11.10 -12.35 -12.58
N ARG A 140 -12.29 -12.71 -13.06
CA ARG A 140 -12.96 -12.07 -14.20
C ARG A 140 -14.29 -11.49 -13.81
N ASP A 141 -14.24 -10.59 -12.84
CA ASP A 141 -15.43 -10.05 -12.22
C ASP A 141 -16.27 -9.22 -13.18
N LYS A 142 -17.59 -9.31 -12.98
CA LYS A 142 -18.58 -8.57 -13.76
C LYS A 142 -18.64 -7.10 -13.33
N THR A 143 -18.22 -6.80 -12.11
CA THR A 143 -18.27 -5.46 -11.51
C THR A 143 -16.97 -5.20 -10.76
N PHE A 144 -16.48 -3.97 -10.82
CA PHE A 144 -15.25 -3.57 -10.14
C PHE A 144 -15.32 -2.10 -9.72
N VAL A 145 -14.54 -1.71 -8.71
CA VAL A 145 -14.42 -0.32 -8.29
C VAL A 145 -13.81 0.50 -9.43
N SER A 146 -14.50 1.57 -9.80
CA SER A 146 -14.01 2.56 -10.74
C SER A 146 -12.76 3.23 -10.18
N PRO A 147 -11.68 3.36 -10.96
CA PRO A 147 -10.52 4.14 -10.54
C PRO A 147 -10.91 5.62 -10.40
N ALA A 148 -10.08 6.36 -9.66
CA ALA A 148 -10.05 7.81 -9.77
C ALA A 148 -8.96 8.20 -10.77
N TYR A 149 -9.14 9.37 -11.37
CA TYR A 149 -8.10 9.97 -12.19
C TYR A 149 -7.93 11.43 -11.81
N THR A 150 -6.70 11.77 -11.47
CA THR A 150 -6.27 13.13 -11.16
C THR A 150 -5.55 13.69 -12.38
N PHE A 151 -5.88 14.92 -12.72
CA PHE A 151 -5.21 15.66 -13.78
C PHE A 151 -4.86 17.07 -13.31
N CYS A 152 -3.81 17.63 -13.87
CA CYS A 152 -3.35 19.00 -13.63
C CYS A 152 -2.97 19.61 -14.97
N ASN A 153 -3.11 20.93 -15.13
CA ASN A 153 -2.45 21.58 -16.25
C ASN A 153 -0.94 21.48 -16.02
N PHE A 154 -0.19 21.19 -17.08
CA PHE A 154 1.26 21.19 -16.98
C PHE A 154 1.80 22.61 -16.73
N ASN A 155 1.08 23.63 -17.20
CA ASN A 155 1.33 25.04 -16.94
C ASN A 155 0.54 25.49 -15.67
N PRO A 156 1.20 25.83 -14.55
CA PRO A 156 0.51 26.20 -13.32
C PRO A 156 -0.14 27.59 -13.36
N ILE A 157 0.30 28.50 -14.22
CA ILE A 157 -0.17 29.89 -14.21
C ILE A 157 -0.86 30.21 -15.53
N LYS A 158 -2.15 30.55 -15.46
CA LYS A 158 -2.92 31.00 -16.62
C LYS A 158 -2.44 32.37 -17.06
N ARG A 159 -1.85 32.48 -18.25
CA ARG A 159 -1.21 33.70 -18.79
C ARG A 159 -2.15 34.91 -18.75
N SER A 160 -3.40 34.75 -19.19
CA SER A 160 -4.39 35.83 -19.17
C SER A 160 -4.61 36.38 -17.76
N LYS A 161 -4.89 35.51 -16.78
CA LYS A 161 -5.07 35.89 -15.37
C LYS A 161 -3.83 36.62 -14.83
N PHE A 162 -2.63 36.12 -15.15
CA PHE A 162 -1.38 36.77 -14.75
C PHE A 162 -1.26 38.18 -15.32
N CYS A 163 -1.50 38.38 -16.62
CA CYS A 163 -1.39 39.70 -17.24
C CYS A 163 -2.51 40.66 -16.86
N GLU A 164 -3.66 40.15 -16.41
CA GLU A 164 -4.73 40.97 -15.81
C GLU A 164 -4.31 41.55 -14.44
N GLU A 165 -3.65 40.74 -13.61
CA GLU A 165 -3.21 41.16 -12.27
C GLU A 165 -1.89 41.94 -12.29
N TYR A 166 -0.96 41.56 -13.17
CA TYR A 166 0.36 42.17 -13.33
C TYR A 166 0.58 42.75 -14.74
N PRO A 167 -0.24 43.73 -15.18
CA PRO A 167 -0.19 44.25 -16.55
C PRO A 167 1.14 44.92 -16.90
N ASN A 168 1.87 45.43 -15.91
CA ASN A 168 3.19 46.03 -16.12
C ASN A 168 4.25 45.01 -16.53
N ASN A 169 4.04 43.72 -16.24
CA ASN A 169 4.97 42.65 -16.56
C ASN A 169 4.66 42.00 -17.91
N CYS A 170 3.63 42.49 -18.62
CA CYS A 170 3.25 41.96 -19.92
C CYS A 170 3.35 43.00 -21.05
N THR A 171 3.54 42.51 -22.27
CA THR A 171 3.61 43.28 -23.52
C THR A 171 2.80 42.64 -24.61
N LYS A 172 2.36 43.43 -25.60
CA LYS A 172 1.79 42.88 -26.82
C LYS A 172 2.91 42.25 -27.66
N PRO A 173 2.74 41.00 -28.14
CA PRO A 173 3.68 40.37 -29.06
C PRO A 173 3.69 41.09 -30.41
N ASP A 174 4.80 40.98 -31.12
CA ASP A 174 4.94 41.45 -32.51
C ASP A 174 4.47 40.38 -33.51
N GLU A 175 4.51 40.71 -34.81
CA GLU A 175 4.11 39.75 -35.87
C GLU A 175 5.06 38.55 -35.96
N GLU A 176 6.36 38.75 -35.69
CA GLU A 176 7.37 37.69 -35.72
C GLU A 176 7.09 36.62 -34.64
N PHE A 177 6.69 37.03 -33.44
CA PHE A 177 6.29 36.11 -32.38
C PHE A 177 5.14 35.19 -32.78
N TYR A 178 4.16 35.71 -33.51
CA TYR A 178 3.01 34.92 -33.96
C TYR A 178 3.39 33.88 -35.02
N ASP A 179 4.39 34.19 -35.86
CA ASP A 179 4.95 33.24 -36.83
C ASP A 179 5.70 32.10 -36.13
N GLU A 180 6.43 32.38 -35.05
CA GLU A 180 7.16 31.37 -34.26
C GLU A 180 6.24 30.57 -33.33
N HIS A 181 5.20 31.20 -32.79
CA HIS A 181 4.27 30.59 -31.84
C HIS A 181 2.79 30.70 -32.28
N PRO A 182 2.37 29.95 -33.32
CA PRO A 182 1.02 30.02 -33.86
C PRO A 182 -0.10 29.74 -32.85
N ARG A 183 0.19 29.01 -31.77
CA ARG A 183 -0.77 28.68 -30.70
C ARG A 183 -1.32 29.90 -29.94
N PHE A 184 -0.64 31.04 -29.99
CA PHE A 184 -1.12 32.31 -29.41
C PHE A 184 -1.91 33.16 -30.41
N CYS A 185 -1.99 32.75 -31.69
CA CYS A 185 -2.74 33.46 -32.71
C CYS A 185 -4.25 33.24 -32.52
N GLY A 186 -5.04 34.32 -32.51
CA GLY A 186 -6.52 34.24 -32.50
C GLY A 186 -7.19 35.08 -31.41
N THR A 187 -6.44 35.52 -30.41
CA THR A 187 -6.91 36.44 -29.37
C THR A 187 -6.38 37.86 -29.63
N PRO A 188 -7.23 38.83 -30.04
CA PRO A 188 -6.80 40.16 -30.50
C PRO A 188 -6.09 41.02 -29.44
N ASP A 189 -6.12 40.62 -28.17
CA ASP A 189 -5.44 41.28 -27.05
C ASP A 189 -4.52 40.32 -26.27
N THR A 190 -3.85 39.41 -26.97
CA THR A 190 -2.85 38.53 -26.33
C THR A 190 -1.72 39.36 -25.74
N LEU A 191 -1.48 39.19 -24.44
CA LEU A 191 -0.34 39.76 -23.72
C LEU A 191 0.63 38.65 -23.33
N ILE A 192 1.92 38.83 -23.63
CA ILE A 192 3.00 37.91 -23.25
C ILE A 192 3.85 38.53 -22.15
N LEU A 193 4.56 37.72 -21.39
CA LEU A 193 5.48 38.22 -20.37
C LEU A 193 6.63 38.99 -21.03
N LYS A 194 7.08 40.05 -20.36
CA LYS A 194 8.39 40.67 -20.63
C LYS A 194 9.47 39.68 -20.19
N GLU A 195 10.65 39.70 -20.82
CA GLU A 195 11.78 38.80 -20.55
C GLU A 195 12.34 38.83 -19.10
N ASP A 196 11.70 39.56 -18.17
CA ASP A 196 12.06 39.56 -16.76
C ASP A 196 11.34 38.38 -16.06
N ASP A 197 12.09 37.33 -15.72
CA ASP A 197 11.64 36.28 -14.79
C ASP A 197 11.14 36.94 -13.50
N PHE A 198 9.94 36.55 -13.04
CA PHE A 198 9.39 37.06 -11.78
C PHE A 198 9.88 36.19 -10.63
N ASP A 199 10.64 36.78 -9.70
CA ASP A 199 11.21 36.06 -8.55
C ASP A 199 10.09 35.55 -7.63
N THR A 200 9.94 34.23 -7.55
CA THR A 200 8.92 33.60 -6.70
C THR A 200 9.48 33.40 -5.28
N GLU A 201 9.45 34.45 -4.45
CA GLU A 201 9.81 34.27 -3.04
C GLU A 201 8.77 33.38 -2.30
N ASN A 202 7.52 33.35 -2.76
CA ASN A 202 6.41 32.60 -2.15
C ASN A 202 5.69 31.68 -3.15
N LEU A 203 5.83 30.37 -2.95
CA LEU A 203 5.23 29.31 -3.77
C LEU A 203 3.69 29.41 -3.93
N TYR A 204 3.02 30.07 -2.99
CA TYR A 204 1.57 30.19 -2.96
C TYR A 204 1.03 31.47 -3.59
N GLU A 205 1.89 32.44 -3.88
CA GLU A 205 1.46 33.74 -4.39
C GLU A 205 0.68 33.60 -5.69
N PHE A 206 1.04 32.65 -6.55
CA PHE A 206 0.41 32.49 -7.87
C PHE A 206 -0.65 31.38 -7.91
N PHE A 207 -1.00 30.76 -6.78
CA PHE A 207 -1.93 29.63 -6.79
C PHE A 207 -3.32 30.03 -7.29
N HIS A 208 -3.78 31.26 -7.02
CA HIS A 208 -5.08 31.76 -7.50
C HIS A 208 -5.11 32.07 -9.01
N LEU A 209 -3.95 32.14 -9.65
CA LEU A 209 -3.81 32.34 -11.11
C LEU A 209 -3.87 31.03 -11.90
N ASN A 210 -4.10 29.90 -11.24
CA ASN A 210 -4.21 28.60 -11.89
C ASN A 210 -5.41 28.49 -12.83
N HIS A 211 -5.39 27.42 -13.63
CA HIS A 211 -6.48 27.00 -14.49
C HIS A 211 -7.70 26.49 -13.70
N ASP A 212 -8.90 26.74 -14.23
CA ASP A 212 -10.15 26.25 -13.66
C ASP A 212 -10.54 24.92 -14.30
N ALA A 213 -11.22 24.06 -13.56
CA ALA A 213 -11.54 22.71 -14.05
C ALA A 213 -12.51 22.74 -15.23
N GLU A 214 -13.46 23.67 -15.19
CA GLU A 214 -14.51 23.85 -16.20
C GLU A 214 -13.94 24.27 -17.56
N ASP A 215 -12.81 24.98 -17.58
CA ASP A 215 -12.12 25.36 -18.81
C ASP A 215 -11.32 24.17 -19.38
N MET A 216 -10.79 23.33 -18.49
CA MET A 216 -9.88 22.26 -18.88
C MET A 216 -10.56 20.99 -19.38
N VAL A 217 -11.82 20.76 -19.04
CA VAL A 217 -12.45 19.47 -19.29
C VAL A 217 -13.97 19.57 -19.27
N ASP A 218 -14.58 19.00 -20.30
CA ASP A 218 -16.03 19.02 -20.52
C ASP A 218 -16.70 17.89 -19.71
N PHE A 219 -17.30 18.23 -18.58
CA PHE A 219 -18.03 17.25 -17.76
C PHE A 219 -19.52 17.22 -18.13
N GLY A 220 -20.10 16.02 -18.04
CA GLY A 220 -21.55 15.86 -18.16
C GLY A 220 -22.32 16.60 -17.05
N SER A 221 -23.65 16.66 -17.19
CA SER A 221 -24.52 17.31 -16.21
C SER A 221 -24.65 16.56 -14.88
N ASP A 222 -24.13 15.34 -14.79
CA ASP A 222 -24.28 14.49 -13.61
C ASP A 222 -23.28 14.92 -12.52
N ASP A 223 -23.78 15.18 -11.30
CA ASP A 223 -22.97 15.63 -10.15
C ASP A 223 -21.84 14.64 -9.79
N GLU A 224 -21.94 13.38 -10.23
CA GLU A 224 -20.97 12.31 -9.95
C GLU A 224 -19.70 12.39 -10.82
N ASP A 225 -19.75 13.11 -11.94
CA ASP A 225 -18.62 13.31 -12.87
C ASP A 225 -17.86 14.62 -12.59
N LYS A 226 -18.30 15.42 -11.61
CA LYS A 226 -17.67 16.69 -11.29
C LYS A 226 -16.31 16.48 -10.62
N PRO A 227 -15.28 17.20 -11.07
CA PRO A 227 -13.96 17.13 -10.46
C PRO A 227 -13.98 17.73 -9.06
N VAL A 228 -13.23 17.11 -8.15
CA VAL A 228 -12.91 17.67 -6.84
C VAL A 228 -11.60 18.44 -6.95
N GLY A 229 -11.60 19.70 -6.54
CA GLY A 229 -10.43 20.57 -6.53
C GLY A 229 -10.79 22.05 -6.36
N PRO A 230 -9.84 22.97 -6.55
CA PRO A 230 -8.44 22.71 -6.89
C PRO A 230 -7.65 22.10 -5.72
N LEU A 231 -6.90 21.04 -6.00
CA LEU A 231 -5.96 20.39 -5.09
C LEU A 231 -4.56 20.92 -5.38
N PRO A 232 -3.89 21.60 -4.43
CA PRO A 232 -2.53 22.06 -4.64
C PRO A 232 -1.58 20.87 -4.72
N ARG A 233 -0.70 20.89 -5.73
CA ARG A 233 0.36 19.91 -5.92
C ARG A 233 1.66 20.61 -6.28
N LEU A 234 2.73 20.21 -5.62
CA LEU A 234 4.06 20.69 -5.96
C LEU A 234 4.47 20.13 -7.33
N ASN A 235 4.91 21.00 -8.24
CA ASN A 235 5.48 20.62 -9.52
C ASN A 235 7.02 20.62 -9.42
N PRO A 236 7.69 19.48 -9.24
CA PRO A 236 9.15 19.42 -9.09
C PRO A 236 9.90 19.64 -10.42
N HIS A 237 9.19 19.75 -11.56
CA HIS A 237 9.80 19.80 -12.89
C HIS A 237 10.04 21.22 -13.41
N GLU A 238 9.48 22.24 -12.77
CA GLU A 238 9.72 23.64 -13.12
C GLU A 238 10.86 24.25 -12.31
N MET A 239 11.59 25.19 -12.93
CA MET A 239 12.79 25.82 -12.35
C MET A 239 12.51 26.46 -10.98
N GLU A 240 11.27 26.81 -10.68
CA GLU A 240 10.84 27.50 -9.46
C GLU A 240 9.86 26.70 -8.59
N SER A 241 9.68 25.39 -8.85
CA SER A 241 8.80 24.51 -8.04
C SER A 241 7.39 25.06 -7.78
N LEU A 242 6.73 25.62 -8.80
CA LEU A 242 5.40 26.20 -8.68
C LEU A 242 4.35 25.19 -8.20
N ILE A 243 3.27 25.69 -7.59
CA ILE A 243 2.14 24.89 -7.14
C ILE A 243 1.09 24.85 -8.26
N GLY A 244 0.89 23.66 -8.83
CA GLY A 244 -0.18 23.39 -9.78
C GLY A 244 -1.51 23.10 -9.08
N ALA A 245 -2.60 23.58 -9.68
CA ALA A 245 -3.96 23.19 -9.35
C ALA A 245 -4.31 21.91 -10.09
N CYS A 246 -4.62 20.88 -9.31
CA CYS A 246 -5.02 19.58 -9.81
C CYS A 246 -6.47 19.27 -9.45
N PHE A 247 -7.08 18.41 -10.22
CA PHE A 247 -8.48 18.07 -10.13
C PHE A 247 -8.62 16.55 -10.22
N THR A 248 -9.51 15.97 -9.40
CA THR A 248 -9.70 14.52 -9.35
C THR A 248 -11.15 14.17 -9.59
N ILE A 249 -11.42 13.26 -10.53
CA ILE A 249 -12.74 12.67 -10.72
C ILE A 249 -12.83 11.37 -9.93
N ASN A 250 -14.02 11.12 -9.34
CA ASN A 250 -14.29 9.95 -8.50
C ASN A 250 -13.38 9.87 -7.26
N ASP A 251 -13.01 11.02 -6.68
CA ASP A 251 -12.24 11.07 -5.42
C ASP A 251 -13.08 10.54 -4.24
N ARG A 252 -12.48 9.66 -3.44
CA ARG A 252 -13.05 9.08 -2.22
C ARG A 252 -12.03 9.06 -1.07
N VAL A 253 -11.01 9.91 -1.11
CA VAL A 253 -9.94 9.96 -0.09
C VAL A 253 -10.49 10.43 1.26
N ASN A 254 -11.32 11.48 1.25
CA ASN A 254 -11.96 12.05 2.43
C ASN A 254 -13.45 12.31 2.15
N SER A 255 -14.17 11.29 1.72
CA SER A 255 -15.58 11.38 1.34
C SER A 255 -16.43 10.37 2.12
N PRO A 256 -17.67 10.73 2.51
CA PRO A 256 -18.63 9.80 3.08
C PRO A 256 -19.32 8.92 2.03
N LEU A 257 -19.06 9.17 0.74
CA LEU A 257 -19.66 8.44 -0.36
C LEU A 257 -18.98 7.08 -0.57
N ASP A 258 -19.75 6.12 -1.05
CA ASP A 258 -19.23 4.82 -1.48
C ASP A 258 -18.55 4.96 -2.86
N PRO A 259 -17.57 4.10 -3.19
CA PRO A 259 -16.90 4.12 -4.49
C PRO A 259 -17.88 3.77 -5.62
N TYR A 260 -17.68 4.37 -6.79
CA TYR A 260 -18.44 3.98 -7.97
C TYR A 260 -18.04 2.58 -8.44
N MET A 261 -19.03 1.77 -8.84
CA MET A 261 -18.82 0.40 -9.32
C MET A 261 -19.10 0.35 -10.82
N LEU A 262 -18.06 0.06 -11.62
CA LEU A 262 -18.18 -0.15 -13.05
C LEU A 262 -18.55 -1.60 -13.36
N ARG A 263 -19.46 -1.78 -14.32
CA ARG A 263 -19.80 -3.09 -14.86
C ARG A 263 -18.94 -3.38 -16.08
N ARG A 264 -18.24 -4.51 -16.09
CA ARG A 264 -17.49 -4.99 -17.25
C ARG A 264 -18.47 -5.23 -18.41
N ASN A 265 -18.24 -4.57 -19.54
CA ASN A 265 -19.02 -4.83 -20.76
C ASN A 265 -18.61 -6.20 -21.33
N PRO A 266 -19.53 -7.19 -21.39
CA PRO A 266 -19.21 -8.55 -21.82
C PRO A 266 -18.83 -8.67 -23.30
N LEU A 267 -19.15 -7.68 -24.13
CA LEU A 267 -18.91 -7.72 -25.57
C LEU A 267 -17.57 -7.13 -26.00
N GLY A 268 -16.76 -6.58 -25.08
CA GLY A 268 -15.50 -5.89 -25.42
C GLY A 268 -15.67 -4.58 -26.22
N ASN A 269 -16.87 -4.32 -26.73
CA ASN A 269 -17.29 -3.14 -27.50
C ASN A 269 -17.83 -2.01 -26.61
N GLY A 270 -17.56 -2.04 -25.30
CA GLY A 270 -17.95 -0.95 -24.43
C GLY A 270 -17.23 0.32 -24.85
N MET A 271 -18.00 1.36 -25.20
CA MET A 271 -17.52 2.73 -25.16
C MET A 271 -16.79 2.89 -23.82
N GLY A 272 -15.47 3.06 -23.86
CA GLY A 272 -14.74 3.47 -22.66
C GLY A 272 -15.29 4.80 -22.16
N VAL A 273 -14.90 5.21 -20.96
CA VAL A 273 -15.14 6.59 -20.53
C VAL A 273 -14.37 7.49 -21.49
N TRP A 274 -15.09 8.35 -22.22
CA TRP A 274 -14.51 9.34 -23.12
C TRP A 274 -14.46 10.67 -22.39
N GLN A 275 -13.26 11.17 -22.15
CA GLN A 275 -13.06 12.48 -21.58
C GLN A 275 -12.25 13.32 -22.56
N ARG A 276 -12.76 14.51 -22.89
CA ARG A 276 -12.01 15.52 -23.64
C ARG A 276 -11.36 16.47 -22.65
N PHE A 277 -10.06 16.66 -22.78
CA PHE A 277 -9.29 17.64 -22.05
C PHE A 277 -8.82 18.73 -23.00
N ASP A 278 -8.88 19.97 -22.56
CA ASP A 278 -8.30 21.15 -23.18
C ASP A 278 -7.21 21.69 -22.24
N PRO A 279 -5.92 21.57 -22.59
CA PRO A 279 -4.85 22.13 -21.76
C PRO A 279 -4.71 23.65 -21.91
N GLU A 280 -5.59 24.31 -22.68
CA GLU A 280 -5.56 25.75 -22.95
C GLU A 280 -4.19 26.20 -23.52
N GLU A 281 -3.82 25.70 -24.70
CA GLU A 281 -2.48 25.91 -25.28
C GLU A 281 -2.08 27.39 -25.45
N SER A 282 -3.05 28.29 -25.62
CA SER A 282 -2.86 29.74 -25.72
C SER A 282 -2.62 30.44 -24.38
N GLU A 283 -2.83 29.74 -23.27
CA GLU A 283 -2.73 30.24 -21.90
C GLU A 283 -1.42 29.86 -21.19
N VAL A 284 -0.52 29.17 -21.89
CA VAL A 284 0.82 28.87 -21.37
C VAL A 284 1.56 30.17 -21.08
N ILE A 285 2.17 30.26 -19.89
CA ILE A 285 2.84 31.49 -19.44
C ILE A 285 4.11 31.76 -20.26
N TYR A 286 4.95 30.75 -20.48
CA TYR A 286 6.17 30.88 -21.27
C TYR A 286 6.02 30.26 -22.68
N PRO A 287 6.32 31.02 -23.75
CA PRO A 287 6.18 30.54 -25.14
C PRO A 287 7.05 29.34 -25.52
N ILE A 288 8.07 29.01 -24.73
CA ILE A 288 8.94 27.85 -24.94
C ILE A 288 8.39 26.59 -24.23
N GLU A 289 7.50 26.75 -23.26
CA GLU A 289 6.98 25.65 -22.46
C GLU A 289 5.96 24.79 -23.21
N LYS A 290 5.91 23.52 -22.80
CA LYS A 290 5.03 22.53 -23.43
C LYS A 290 3.62 22.69 -22.88
N ALA A 291 2.63 22.80 -23.76
CA ALA A 291 1.25 22.68 -23.37
C ALA A 291 0.86 21.20 -23.21
N GLY A 292 0.06 20.88 -22.19
CA GLY A 292 -0.44 19.54 -21.95
C GLY A 292 -1.00 19.38 -20.54
N ILE A 293 -1.44 18.17 -20.23
CA ILE A 293 -1.91 17.83 -18.88
C ILE A 293 -1.00 16.76 -18.27
N MET A 294 -0.76 16.85 -16.97
CA MET A 294 -0.27 15.72 -16.19
C MET A 294 -1.47 14.88 -15.77
N PHE A 295 -1.48 13.61 -16.11
CA PHE A 295 -2.60 12.70 -15.86
C PHE A 295 -2.16 11.47 -15.08
N GLN A 296 -2.91 11.09 -14.06
CA GLN A 296 -2.65 9.90 -13.27
C GLN A 296 -3.93 9.13 -12.97
N LEU A 297 -3.90 7.82 -13.22
CA LEU A 297 -4.94 6.89 -12.80
C LEU A 297 -4.52 6.22 -11.49
N HIS A 298 -5.41 6.17 -10.51
CA HIS A 298 -5.11 5.62 -9.20
C HIS A 298 -6.38 5.08 -8.51
N SER A 299 -6.22 4.50 -7.32
CA SER A 299 -7.36 4.15 -6.49
C SER A 299 -8.13 5.40 -6.07
N PRO A 300 -9.48 5.36 -6.01
CA PRO A 300 -10.28 6.45 -5.47
C PRO A 300 -10.00 6.76 -3.99
N PHE A 301 -9.32 5.88 -3.26
CA PHE A 301 -9.02 6.06 -1.84
C PHE A 301 -7.62 6.63 -1.58
N GLU A 302 -6.83 6.85 -2.61
CA GLU A 302 -5.42 7.25 -2.51
C GLU A 302 -5.23 8.67 -3.06
N PRO A 303 -4.67 9.60 -2.27
CA PRO A 303 -4.29 10.89 -2.81
C PRO A 303 -2.96 10.76 -3.57
N VAL A 304 -2.89 11.38 -4.75
CA VAL A 304 -1.73 11.30 -5.65
C VAL A 304 -1.28 12.67 -6.15
N ASN A 305 -0.01 12.75 -6.56
CA ASN A 305 0.59 13.91 -7.23
C ASN A 305 0.97 13.52 -8.68
N PRO A 306 0.18 13.94 -9.69
CA PRO A 306 0.48 13.64 -11.09
C PRO A 306 1.82 14.19 -11.57
N PHE A 307 2.35 15.27 -10.97
CA PHE A 307 3.66 15.79 -11.36
C PHE A 307 4.83 14.84 -11.00
N GLU A 308 4.67 14.00 -9.97
CA GLU A 308 5.71 13.06 -9.54
C GLU A 308 5.59 11.68 -10.20
N THR A 309 4.35 11.21 -10.38
CA THR A 309 4.08 9.80 -10.74
C THR A 309 3.08 9.64 -11.89
N GLY A 310 2.60 10.75 -12.45
CA GLY A 310 1.68 10.77 -13.58
C GLY A 310 2.38 10.75 -14.94
N TYR A 311 1.57 10.85 -15.97
CA TYR A 311 1.98 10.86 -17.38
C TYR A 311 1.64 12.20 -18.01
N PHE A 312 2.62 12.80 -18.67
CA PHE A 312 2.39 13.98 -19.50
C PHE A 312 1.63 13.60 -20.79
N MET A 313 0.47 14.19 -21.00
CA MET A 313 -0.36 14.02 -22.19
C MET A 313 -0.35 15.28 -23.03
N ARG A 314 0.10 15.13 -24.28
CA ARG A 314 0.10 16.20 -25.29
C ARG A 314 -1.29 16.40 -25.90
N PRO A 315 -1.67 17.65 -26.20
CA PRO A 315 -2.88 17.95 -26.98
C PRO A 315 -2.80 17.37 -28.40
N GLY A 316 -3.96 17.21 -29.04
CA GLY A 316 -4.07 16.71 -30.42
C GLY A 316 -3.97 15.19 -30.59
N TYR A 317 -3.84 14.43 -29.49
CA TYR A 317 -3.77 12.96 -29.52
C TYR A 317 -4.98 12.31 -28.84
N LEU A 318 -5.37 11.15 -29.37
CA LEU A 318 -6.33 10.26 -28.72
C LEU A 318 -5.56 9.21 -27.90
N TYR A 319 -5.68 9.26 -26.57
CA TYR A 319 -5.07 8.29 -25.68
C TYR A 319 -6.04 7.16 -25.33
N ARG A 320 -5.64 5.91 -25.58
CA ARG A 320 -6.40 4.72 -25.17
C ARG A 320 -5.73 4.06 -23.96
N ILE A 321 -6.32 4.23 -22.79
CA ILE A 321 -5.81 3.66 -21.54
C ILE A 321 -6.54 2.35 -21.26
N THR A 322 -5.78 1.25 -21.13
CA THR A 322 -6.30 -0.06 -20.75
C THR A 322 -5.78 -0.43 -19.37
N VAL A 323 -6.70 -0.71 -18.45
CA VAL A 323 -6.37 -0.88 -17.03
C VAL A 323 -6.51 -2.34 -16.64
N LYS A 324 -5.51 -2.84 -15.90
CA LYS A 324 -5.57 -4.13 -15.22
C LYS A 324 -5.45 -3.89 -13.72
N MET A 325 -6.47 -4.27 -12.96
CA MET A 325 -6.40 -4.30 -11.50
C MET A 325 -5.73 -5.61 -11.04
N THR A 326 -5.06 -5.57 -9.90
CA THR A 326 -4.09 -6.49 -9.28
C THR A 326 -4.13 -6.33 -7.75
N GLN A 327 -4.90 -7.16 -7.06
CA GLN A 327 -5.06 -7.00 -5.63
C GLN A 327 -4.03 -7.80 -4.86
N GLU A 328 -3.61 -7.28 -3.71
CA GLU A 328 -2.83 -8.02 -2.73
C GLU A 328 -3.66 -8.17 -1.45
N GLU A 329 -4.01 -9.41 -1.11
CA GLU A 329 -4.68 -9.72 0.16
C GLU A 329 -3.66 -10.27 1.17
N LYS A 330 -3.68 -9.74 2.40
CA LYS A 330 -2.80 -10.15 3.49
C LYS A 330 -3.63 -10.69 4.65
N SER A 331 -3.29 -11.88 5.12
CA SER A 331 -4.06 -12.56 6.19
C SER A 331 -3.62 -12.22 7.62
N TYR A 332 -2.48 -11.54 7.82
CA TYR A 332 -1.92 -11.26 9.14
C TYR A 332 -1.24 -9.89 9.21
N ASP A 333 -1.33 -9.25 10.37
CA ASP A 333 -0.80 -7.91 10.69
C ASP A 333 -1.12 -6.80 9.67
N CYS A 334 -2.37 -6.73 9.29
CA CYS A 334 -2.91 -5.73 8.37
C CYS A 334 -4.08 -4.96 9.00
N LEU A 335 -4.52 -3.88 8.36
CA LEU A 335 -5.68 -3.08 8.76
C LEU A 335 -6.71 -3.00 7.62
N ASN A 336 -7.97 -3.31 7.93
CA ASN A 336 -9.08 -3.07 7.02
C ASN A 336 -9.53 -1.61 7.14
N TYR A 337 -9.00 -0.77 6.26
CA TYR A 337 -9.30 0.67 6.26
C TYR A 337 -10.77 0.99 5.96
N THR A 338 -11.48 0.12 5.23
CA THR A 338 -12.92 0.30 5.00
C THR A 338 -13.73 0.09 6.28
N GLU A 339 -13.37 -0.89 7.10
CA GLU A 339 -14.00 -1.10 8.41
C GLU A 339 -13.73 0.07 9.37
N VAL A 340 -12.50 0.59 9.39
CA VAL A 340 -12.14 1.78 10.18
C VAL A 340 -12.99 2.98 9.78
N TRP A 341 -13.11 3.23 8.48
CA TRP A 341 -13.93 4.31 7.94
C TRP A 341 -15.42 4.14 8.29
N MET A 342 -15.97 2.93 8.15
CA MET A 342 -17.35 2.62 8.55
C MET A 342 -17.58 2.87 10.05
N LYS A 343 -16.66 2.43 10.91
CA LYS A 343 -16.72 2.63 12.36
C LYS A 343 -16.65 4.11 12.75
N ASN A 344 -15.98 4.93 11.95
CA ASN A 344 -15.86 6.37 12.13
C ASN A 344 -16.98 7.15 11.44
N ASN A 345 -18.19 6.59 11.33
CA ASN A 345 -19.34 7.23 10.66
C ASN A 345 -19.03 7.70 9.23
N LYS A 346 -18.28 6.89 8.46
CA LYS A 346 -17.88 7.19 7.09
C LYS A 346 -17.01 8.45 6.98
N THR A 347 -16.07 8.64 7.91
CA THR A 347 -15.11 9.76 7.89
C THR A 347 -13.67 9.28 8.00
N GLY A 348 -12.75 10.06 7.42
CA GLY A 348 -11.31 9.78 7.45
C GLY A 348 -10.81 8.94 6.27
N TYR A 349 -9.59 8.45 6.41
CA TYR A 349 -8.86 7.74 5.35
C TYR A 349 -9.43 6.34 5.08
N ARG A 350 -9.31 5.90 3.83
CA ARG A 350 -9.71 4.55 3.36
C ARG A 350 -8.55 3.75 2.74
N SER A 351 -7.34 4.27 2.84
CA SER A 351 -6.11 3.63 2.39
C SER A 351 -4.97 3.96 3.35
N ARG A 352 -3.91 3.16 3.32
CA ARG A 352 -2.67 3.40 4.04
C ARG A 352 -1.97 4.66 3.54
N ALA A 353 -1.97 4.91 2.23
CA ALA A 353 -1.40 6.14 1.69
C ALA A 353 -2.14 7.36 2.26
N ALA A 354 -3.48 7.36 2.23
CA ALA A 354 -4.29 8.42 2.83
C ALA A 354 -4.05 8.53 4.35
N CYS A 355 -3.87 7.41 5.06
CA CYS A 355 -3.50 7.41 6.48
C CYS A 355 -2.19 8.16 6.74
N LYS A 356 -1.14 7.88 5.96
CA LYS A 356 0.16 8.55 6.08
C LYS A 356 0.06 10.04 5.79
N TYR A 357 -0.59 10.43 4.69
CA TYR A 357 -0.74 11.86 4.37
C TYR A 357 -1.62 12.60 5.39
N LYS A 358 -2.69 11.97 5.88
CA LYS A 358 -3.51 12.55 6.96
C LYS A 358 -2.71 12.69 8.25
N CYS A 359 -1.93 11.68 8.60
CA CYS A 359 -1.07 11.69 9.77
C CYS A 359 -0.08 12.87 9.73
N ALA A 360 0.66 13.00 8.63
CA ALA A 360 1.59 14.11 8.44
C ALA A 360 0.88 15.46 8.44
N GLY A 361 -0.26 15.57 7.74
CA GLY A 361 -1.05 16.80 7.68
C GLY A 361 -1.62 17.22 9.03
N ASP A 362 -2.15 16.29 9.83
CA ASP A 362 -2.71 16.59 11.16
C ASP A 362 -1.62 17.11 12.11
N ILE A 363 -0.38 16.61 11.99
CA ILE A 363 0.77 17.10 12.76
C ILE A 363 1.16 18.52 12.31
N VAL A 364 1.27 18.75 11.01
CA VAL A 364 1.61 20.08 10.45
C VAL A 364 0.56 21.11 10.85
N VAL A 365 -0.73 20.81 10.68
CA VAL A 365 -1.84 21.70 11.08
C VAL A 365 -1.81 21.94 12.59
N LYS A 366 -1.51 20.93 13.41
CA LYS A 366 -1.40 21.11 14.87
C LYS A 366 -0.21 22.00 15.28
N CYS A 367 0.90 21.94 14.55
CA CYS A 367 2.14 22.62 14.89
C CYS A 367 2.22 24.06 14.34
N VAL A 368 1.77 24.27 13.11
CA VAL A 368 1.96 25.53 12.37
C VAL A 368 0.62 26.18 11.98
N ASN A 369 -0.51 25.48 12.19
CA ASN A 369 -1.86 25.95 11.86
C ASN A 369 -2.05 26.32 10.38
N CYS A 370 -1.34 25.62 9.49
CA CYS A 370 -1.42 25.76 8.05
C CYS A 370 -1.22 24.40 7.36
N THR A 371 -1.47 24.35 6.05
CA THR A 371 -1.33 23.14 5.22
C THR A 371 -0.19 23.34 4.21
N GLU A 372 0.62 22.30 4.00
CA GLU A 372 1.72 22.29 3.03
C GLU A 372 1.32 21.57 1.73
N PRO A 373 1.90 21.88 0.56
CA PRO A 373 1.41 21.38 -0.74
C PRO A 373 1.88 19.94 -1.01
N PHE A 374 2.92 19.48 -0.30
CA PHE A 374 3.36 18.09 -0.30
C PHE A 374 2.45 17.16 0.53
N ILE A 375 1.53 17.72 1.34
CA ILE A 375 0.52 16.95 2.05
C ILE A 375 -0.64 16.69 1.10
N LEU A 376 -0.67 15.49 0.52
CA LEU A 376 -1.63 15.19 -0.55
C LEU A 376 -3.07 14.98 -0.08
N TYR A 377 -3.29 14.80 1.23
CA TYR A 377 -4.60 14.55 1.81
C TYR A 377 -5.51 15.80 1.69
N PRO A 378 -6.76 15.65 1.23
CA PRO A 378 -7.65 16.79 1.02
C PRO A 378 -8.20 17.33 2.35
N TYR A 379 -7.59 18.40 2.83
CA TYR A 379 -8.06 19.16 3.98
C TYR A 379 -9.04 20.26 3.56
N PRO A 380 -10.13 20.48 4.31
CA PRO A 380 -11.06 21.59 4.03
C PRO A 380 -10.48 22.96 4.40
N ASN A 381 -9.39 23.02 5.18
CA ASN A 381 -8.79 24.26 5.63
C ASN A 381 -7.85 24.83 4.55
N LYS A 382 -8.15 26.04 4.06
CA LYS A 382 -7.47 26.68 2.92
C LYS A 382 -6.24 27.52 3.30
N ASN A 383 -5.88 27.57 4.58
CA ASN A 383 -4.72 28.33 5.02
C ASN A 383 -3.45 27.55 4.70
N PHE A 384 -2.80 27.90 3.60
CA PHE A 384 -1.52 27.32 3.23
C PHE A 384 -0.38 27.95 4.02
N CYS A 385 0.65 27.16 4.30
CA CYS A 385 1.87 27.69 4.91
C CYS A 385 2.55 28.61 3.89
N GLY A 386 2.94 29.83 4.25
CA GLY A 386 3.74 30.67 3.35
C GLY A 386 5.16 30.15 3.17
N ASN A 387 6.14 31.03 2.94
CA ASN A 387 7.56 30.68 2.94
C ASN A 387 7.89 29.76 4.10
N TYR A 388 8.49 28.59 3.77
CA TYR A 388 8.90 27.50 4.67
C TYR A 388 8.75 27.92 6.13
N GLY A 389 7.56 27.62 6.69
CA GLY A 389 7.09 28.23 7.91
C GLY A 389 8.21 28.28 8.94
N ASP A 390 8.52 29.48 9.43
CA ASP A 390 9.64 29.80 10.31
C ASP A 390 9.77 28.75 11.43
N VAL A 391 10.55 27.69 11.16
CA VAL A 391 10.69 26.49 11.99
C VAL A 391 11.23 26.88 13.36
N SER A 392 11.81 28.08 13.46
CA SER A 392 12.31 28.70 14.68
C SER A 392 11.22 29.06 15.71
N ARG A 393 9.92 28.96 15.37
CA ARG A 393 8.80 29.19 16.31
C ARG A 393 8.19 27.91 16.90
N LEU A 394 8.64 26.74 16.48
CA LEU A 394 8.14 25.47 17.04
C LEU A 394 8.64 25.31 18.48
N SER A 395 7.72 25.14 19.43
CA SER A 395 8.05 24.87 20.83
C SER A 395 7.32 23.61 21.33
N GLY A 396 7.97 22.83 22.20
CA GLY A 396 7.38 21.64 22.81
C GLY A 396 7.22 20.47 21.83
N ILE A 397 6.00 19.94 21.69
CA ILE A 397 5.69 18.73 20.89
C ILE A 397 6.17 18.88 19.43
N CYS A 398 6.33 20.10 18.93
CA CYS A 398 6.71 20.34 17.55
C CYS A 398 8.23 20.57 17.35
N GLU A 399 9.07 20.38 18.37
CA GLU A 399 10.54 20.47 18.24
C GLU A 399 11.14 19.36 17.37
N HIS A 400 10.50 18.18 17.35
CA HIS A 400 10.92 17.02 16.57
C HIS A 400 9.74 16.43 15.77
N PRO A 401 9.21 17.16 14.77
CA PRO A 401 8.03 16.74 14.03
C PRO A 401 8.28 15.44 13.25
N GLU A 402 9.51 15.20 12.80
CA GLU A 402 9.89 13.98 12.09
C GLU A 402 9.65 12.71 12.92
N ASP A 403 9.98 12.74 14.21
CA ASP A 403 9.85 11.57 15.07
C ASP A 403 8.38 11.26 15.36
N ILE A 404 7.56 12.30 15.49
CA ILE A 404 6.10 12.15 15.64
C ILE A 404 5.48 11.59 14.36
N VAL A 405 5.90 12.10 13.20
CA VAL A 405 5.45 11.59 11.90
C VAL A 405 5.84 10.13 11.72
N LYS A 406 7.08 9.75 12.06
CA LYS A 406 7.53 8.35 12.03
C LYS A 406 6.70 7.46 12.93
N GLU A 407 6.38 7.93 14.13
CA GLU A 407 5.60 7.17 15.11
C GLU A 407 4.16 6.98 14.63
N CYS A 408 3.57 8.02 14.08
CA CYS A 408 2.22 7.97 13.52
C CYS A 408 2.17 7.16 12.21
N PHE A 409 3.24 7.13 11.40
CA PHE A 409 3.34 6.24 10.24
C PHE A 409 3.38 4.76 10.64
N LYS A 410 3.90 4.42 11.83
CA LYS A 410 3.86 3.04 12.36
C LYS A 410 2.44 2.59 12.68
N GLU A 411 1.52 3.52 12.98
CA GLU A 411 0.09 3.21 13.19
C GLU A 411 -0.64 2.92 11.87
N CYS A 412 -0.15 3.47 10.74
CA CYS A 412 -0.65 3.18 9.40
C CYS A 412 -0.14 1.82 8.87
N LYS A 413 -0.73 0.74 9.40
CA LYS A 413 -0.46 -0.66 9.02
C LYS A 413 -0.66 -0.94 7.53
N GLU A 414 -0.11 -2.05 7.06
CA GLU A 414 -0.38 -2.56 5.71
C GLU A 414 -1.88 -2.78 5.50
N GLU A 415 -2.38 -2.54 4.28
CA GLU A 415 -3.76 -2.83 3.92
C GLU A 415 -3.99 -4.35 3.94
N CYS A 416 -5.12 -4.79 4.47
CA CYS A 416 -5.49 -6.21 4.36
C CYS A 416 -5.89 -6.60 2.95
N VAL A 417 -6.44 -5.65 2.20
CA VAL A 417 -7.15 -5.82 0.93
C VAL A 417 -6.92 -4.59 0.08
#